data_AF-A0A383AD31-F1
#
_entry.id   AF-A0A383AD31-F1
#
_cell.length_a   1.000
_cell.length_b   1.000
_cell.length_c   1.000
_cell.angle_alpha   90.00
_cell.angle_beta   90.00
_cell.angle_gamma   90.00
#
_symmetry.space_group_name_H-M   'P 1'
#
loop_
_entity.id
_entity.type
_entity.pdbx_description
1 polymer ?
#
loop_
_entity_poly.entity_id
_entity_poly.type
_entity_poly.pdbx_seq_one_letter_code
_entity_poly.pdbx_strand_id
1 'polypeptide(L)'
;MRNNQMVIGICGLIGSGKDTIADYLINEHNFQKISFADKLKDSVAAMFDWDRELLDGKTTESRAWREQVDTYWTNEIGREITPRLVLQLFGTECMRNGFYDGIWVSLTKKK
;
A
#
# COMPACT_ATOMS: atom_id res chain seq x y z
N MET A 1 -27.73 6.88 11.62
CA MET A 1 -27.08 8.14 12.06
C MET A 1 -25.69 8.16 11.44
N ARG A 2 -25.33 9.19 10.65
CA ARG A 2 -23.93 9.31 10.20
C ARG A 2 -23.13 9.83 11.40
N ASN A 3 -22.19 9.04 11.90
CA ASN A 3 -21.20 9.56 12.86
C ASN A 3 -20.50 10.74 12.19
N ASN A 4 -20.49 11.89 12.86
CA ASN A 4 -19.90 13.13 12.36
C ASN A 4 -18.37 13.09 12.50
N GLN A 5 -17.74 12.05 11.94
CA GLN A 5 -16.29 11.89 11.93
C GLN A 5 -15.70 12.70 10.78
N MET A 6 -14.78 13.60 11.10
CA MET A 6 -14.03 14.37 10.11
C MET A 6 -13.07 13.44 9.36
N VAL A 7 -13.13 13.45 8.03
CA VAL A 7 -12.23 12.68 7.15
C VAL A 7 -11.40 13.65 6.33
N ILE A 8 -10.09 13.54 6.43
CA ILE A 8 -9.13 14.36 5.68
C ILE A 8 -8.42 13.46 4.66
N GLY A 9 -8.56 13.78 3.38
CA GLY A 9 -7.81 13.13 2.30
C GLY A 9 -6.46 13.84 2.10
N ILE A 10 -5.36 13.10 2.22
CA ILE A 10 -4.01 13.62 1.98
C ILE A 10 -3.48 13.00 0.68
N CYS A 11 -3.08 13.84 -0.27
CA CYS A 11 -2.51 13.43 -1.55
C CYS A 11 -1.18 14.17 -1.80
N GLY A 12 -0.21 13.51 -2.39
CA GLY A 12 1.09 14.09 -2.69
C GLY A 12 2.08 13.07 -3.25
N LEU A 13 3.07 13.55 -3.99
CA LEU A 13 4.16 12.74 -4.51
C LEU A 13 5.08 12.24 -3.38
N ILE A 14 5.92 11.25 -3.67
CA ILE A 14 6.97 10.84 -2.73
C ILE A 14 7.89 12.03 -2.43
N GLY A 15 8.22 12.24 -1.15
CA GLY A 15 9.03 13.38 -0.72
C GLY A 15 8.29 14.72 -0.55
N SER A 16 6.98 14.80 -0.81
CA SER A 16 6.23 16.07 -0.72
C SER A 16 5.81 16.48 0.70
N GLY A 17 6.29 15.80 1.76
CA GLY A 17 5.89 16.06 3.15
C GLY A 17 4.50 15.53 3.56
N LYS A 18 3.85 14.71 2.71
CA LYS A 18 2.50 14.15 2.99
C LYS A 18 2.44 13.34 4.29
N ASP A 19 3.49 12.58 4.61
CA ASP A 19 3.56 11.80 5.83
C ASP A 19 3.79 12.71 7.04
N THR A 20 4.59 13.77 6.90
CA THR A 20 4.82 14.77 7.94
C THR A 20 3.52 15.43 8.40
N ILE A 21 2.66 15.86 7.48
CA ILE A 21 1.36 16.46 7.85
C ILE A 21 0.39 15.42 8.43
N ALA A 22 0.43 14.17 7.94
CA ALA A 22 -0.36 13.09 8.52
C ALA A 22 0.06 12.82 9.97
N ASP A 23 1.36 12.75 10.25
CA ASP A 23 1.90 12.50 11.58
C ASP A 23 1.58 13.66 12.54
N TYR A 24 1.65 14.91 12.07
CA TYR A 24 1.19 16.08 12.84
C TYR A 24 -0.29 15.97 13.24
N LEU A 25 -1.18 15.60 12.30
CA LEU A 25 -2.61 15.43 12.59
C LEU A 25 -2.87 14.29 13.58
N ILE A 26 -2.08 13.21 13.52
CA ILE A 26 -2.18 12.10 14.48
C ILE A 26 -1.76 12.55 15.88
N ASN A 27 -0.59 13.19 15.99
CA ASN A 27 0.02 13.51 17.28
C ASN A 27 -0.66 14.70 17.99
N GLU A 28 -1.02 15.75 17.24
CA GLU A 28 -1.54 16.99 17.83
C GLU A 28 -3.07 17.04 17.84
N HIS A 29 -3.73 16.26 16.98
CA HIS A 29 -5.18 16.31 16.79
C HIS A 29 -5.88 14.96 16.92
N ASN A 30 -5.18 13.91 17.38
CA ASN A 30 -5.73 12.57 17.63
C ASN A 30 -6.43 11.93 16.41
N PHE A 31 -5.96 12.23 15.19
CA PHE A 31 -6.45 11.56 14.01
C PHE A 31 -5.95 10.11 13.93
N GLN A 32 -6.71 9.24 13.27
CA GLN A 32 -6.28 7.89 12.91
C GLN A 32 -5.83 7.87 11.45
N LYS A 33 -4.61 7.37 11.18
CA LYS A 33 -4.14 7.12 9.81
C LYS A 33 -4.86 5.93 9.20
N ILE A 34 -5.30 6.11 7.96
CA ILE A 34 -5.88 5.05 7.14
C ILE A 34 -5.20 5.10 5.77
N SER A 35 -4.69 3.98 5.30
CA SER A 35 -4.05 3.86 3.98
C SER A 35 -4.77 2.80 3.14
N PHE A 36 -5.17 3.19 1.93
CA PHE A 36 -5.75 2.27 0.94
C PHE A 36 -4.78 1.14 0.57
N ALA A 37 -3.48 1.43 0.62
CA ALA A 37 -2.44 0.50 0.24
C ALA A 37 -2.13 -0.54 1.33
N ASP A 38 -2.62 -0.38 2.56
CA ASP A 38 -2.31 -1.31 3.65
C ASP A 38 -2.88 -2.69 3.35
N LYS A 39 -4.17 -2.76 2.95
CA LYS A 39 -4.81 -4.03 2.57
C LYS A 39 -4.20 -4.68 1.35
N LEU A 40 -3.75 -3.88 0.38
CA LEU A 40 -2.98 -4.36 -0.77
C LEU A 40 -1.69 -5.04 -0.31
N LYS A 41 -0.90 -4.36 0.54
CA LYS A 41 0.36 -4.88 1.06
C LYS A 41 0.15 -6.14 1.91
N ASP A 42 -0.85 -6.13 2.80
CA ASP A 42 -1.19 -7.29 3.64
C ASP A 42 -1.52 -8.51 2.76
N SER A 43 -2.32 -8.31 1.70
CA SER A 43 -2.72 -9.39 0.79
C SER A 43 -1.56 -9.92 -0.04
N VAL A 44 -0.76 -9.02 -0.63
CA VAL A 44 0.40 -9.41 -1.45
C VAL A 44 1.47 -10.08 -0.59
N ALA A 45 1.73 -9.58 0.61
CA ALA A 45 2.66 -10.22 1.55
C ALA A 45 2.25 -11.67 1.85
N ALA A 46 0.97 -11.90 2.17
CA ALA A 46 0.46 -13.24 2.45
C ALA A 46 0.46 -14.16 1.22
N MET A 47 0.17 -13.64 0.03
CA MET A 47 0.09 -14.44 -1.20
C MET A 47 1.46 -14.86 -1.74
N PHE A 48 2.46 -13.99 -1.61
CA PHE A 48 3.81 -14.21 -2.14
C PHE A 48 4.80 -14.68 -1.08
N ASP A 49 4.34 -14.90 0.16
CA ASP A 49 5.15 -15.22 1.34
C ASP A 49 6.30 -14.23 1.56
N TRP A 50 5.97 -12.94 1.43
CA TRP A 50 6.91 -11.83 1.58
C TRP A 50 6.78 -11.16 2.94
N ASP A 51 7.92 -10.66 3.45
CA ASP A 51 7.96 -9.88 4.67
C ASP A 51 7.13 -8.59 4.54
N ARG A 52 6.10 -8.47 5.38
CA ARG A 52 5.17 -7.35 5.35
C ARG A 52 5.81 -6.02 5.77
N GLU A 53 6.80 -6.04 6.65
CA GLU A 53 7.53 -4.83 7.07
C GLU A 53 8.43 -4.32 5.93
N LEU A 54 9.12 -5.22 5.23
CA LEU A 54 9.91 -4.87 4.05
C LEU A 54 9.02 -4.37 2.91
N LEU A 55 7.84 -4.96 2.72
CA LEU A 55 6.87 -4.50 1.72
C LEU A 55 6.29 -3.11 2.05
N ASP A 56 6.39 -2.65 3.31
CA ASP A 56 5.83 -1.37 3.72
C ASP A 56 6.58 -0.17 3.12
N GLY A 57 7.89 -0.31 2.92
CA GLY A 57 8.75 0.70 2.31
C GLY A 57 8.95 1.96 3.17
N LYS A 58 8.87 1.82 4.50
CA LYS A 58 9.06 2.94 5.45
C LYS A 58 10.52 3.34 5.59
N THR A 59 11.43 2.39 5.59
CA THR A 59 12.88 2.59 5.72
C THR A 59 13.59 2.59 4.37
N THR A 60 14.86 3.02 4.33
CA THR A 60 15.66 2.98 3.10
C THR A 60 15.89 1.54 2.64
N GLU A 61 16.10 0.63 3.58
CA GLU A 61 16.35 -0.80 3.34
C GLU A 61 15.10 -1.46 2.74
N SER A 62 13.94 -1.24 3.35
CA SER A 62 12.66 -1.75 2.82
C SER A 62 12.31 -1.17 1.44
N ARG A 63 12.71 0.08 1.17
CA ARG A 63 12.57 0.67 -0.17
C ARG A 63 13.46 -0.02 -1.19
N ALA A 64 14.73 -0.24 -0.86
CA ALA A 64 15.67 -0.95 -1.73
C ALA A 64 15.23 -2.40 -1.97
N TRP A 65 14.79 -3.10 -0.93
CA TRP A 65 14.30 -4.47 -1.03
C TRP A 65 13.12 -4.63 -1.99
N ARG A 66 12.16 -3.69 -2.00
CA ARG A 66 11.01 -3.76 -2.93
C ARG A 66 11.39 -3.64 -4.40
N GLU A 67 12.56 -3.09 -4.70
CA GLU A 67 13.09 -2.98 -6.06
C GLU A 67 14.00 -4.19 -6.42
N GLN A 68 14.29 -5.07 -5.47
CA GLN A 68 15.05 -6.29 -5.74
C GLN A 68 14.20 -7.33 -6.48
N VAL A 69 14.86 -8.08 -7.35
CA VAL A 69 14.25 -9.18 -8.10
C VAL A 69 14.00 -10.36 -7.18
N ASP A 70 12.76 -10.86 -7.17
CA ASP A 70 12.41 -12.13 -6.56
C ASP A 70 12.83 -13.26 -7.49
N THR A 71 13.80 -14.07 -7.08
CA THR A 71 14.37 -15.12 -7.92
C THR A 71 13.38 -16.25 -8.22
N TYR A 72 12.55 -16.62 -7.25
CA TYR A 72 11.57 -17.70 -7.42
C TYR A 72 10.51 -17.29 -8.43
N TRP A 73 9.81 -16.18 -8.19
CA TRP A 73 8.72 -15.72 -9.05
C TRP A 73 9.20 -15.26 -10.43
N THR A 74 10.43 -14.75 -10.53
CA THR A 74 11.04 -14.42 -11.81
C THR A 74 11.25 -15.67 -12.67
N ASN A 75 11.73 -16.77 -12.07
CA ASN A 75 11.91 -18.04 -12.77
C ASN A 75 10.56 -18.67 -13.15
N GLU A 76 9.58 -18.65 -12.25
CA GLU A 76 8.25 -19.23 -12.49
C GLU A 76 7.48 -18.49 -13.60
N ILE A 77 7.55 -17.16 -13.63
CA ILE A 77 6.78 -16.34 -14.59
C ILE A 77 7.56 -16.13 -15.90
N GLY A 78 8.88 -16.31 -15.89
CA GLY A 78 9.74 -16.10 -17.07
C GLY A 78 9.96 -14.63 -17.42
N ARG A 79 9.79 -13.72 -16.46
CA ARG A 79 10.12 -12.28 -16.57
C ARG A 79 10.53 -11.75 -15.21
N GLU A 80 11.28 -10.66 -15.17
CA GLU A 80 11.69 -10.03 -13.90
C GLU A 80 10.48 -9.61 -13.06
N ILE A 81 10.43 -10.11 -11.83
CA ILE A 81 9.41 -9.78 -10.84
C ILE A 81 10.08 -9.12 -9.65
N THR A 82 9.58 -7.95 -9.28
CA THR A 82 9.94 -7.26 -8.04
C THR A 82 8.69 -7.04 -7.18
N PRO A 83 8.83 -6.94 -5.84
CA PRO A 83 7.69 -6.62 -4.99
C PRO A 83 7.01 -5.30 -5.38
N ARG A 84 7.78 -4.30 -5.82
CA ARG A 84 7.25 -3.03 -6.33
C ARG A 84 6.36 -3.23 -7.55
N LEU A 85 6.80 -4.02 -8.52
CA LEU A 85 6.04 -4.33 -9.73
C LEU A 85 4.75 -5.07 -9.41
N VAL A 86 4.81 -6.08 -8.53
CA VAL A 86 3.61 -6.85 -8.13
C VAL A 86 2.60 -5.95 -7.43
N LEU A 87 3.04 -5.08 -6.51
CA LEU A 87 2.14 -4.11 -5.86
C LEU A 87 1.43 -3.20 -6.87
N GLN A 88 2.11 -2.77 -7.94
CA GLN A 88 1.52 -1.93 -8.98
C GLN A 88 0.51 -2.71 -9.84
N LEU A 89 0.90 -3.89 -10.33
CA LEU A 89 0.05 -4.72 -11.19
C LEU A 89 -1.18 -5.23 -10.42
N PHE A 90 -0.98 -5.77 -9.22
CA PHE A 90 -2.07 -6.27 -8.39
C PHE A 90 -2.97 -5.11 -7.95
N GLY A 91 -2.38 -3.98 -7.56
CA GLY A 91 -3.09 -2.77 -7.13
C GLY A 91 -4.02 -2.20 -8.20
N THR A 92 -3.51 -2.02 -9.41
CA THR A 92 -4.20 -1.30 -10.48
C THR A 92 -4.82 -2.25 -11.48
N GLU A 93 -4.03 -3.09 -12.13
CA GLU A 93 -4.51 -3.89 -13.26
C GLU A 93 -5.43 -5.02 -12.82
N CYS A 94 -5.04 -5.81 -11.82
CA CYS A 94 -5.84 -6.95 -11.40
C CYS A 94 -7.08 -6.52 -10.60
N MET A 95 -6.91 -5.62 -9.64
CA MET A 95 -7.97 -5.33 -8.67
C MET A 95 -8.81 -4.12 -9.07
N ARG A 96 -8.21 -2.95 -9.33
CA ARG A 96 -8.98 -1.75 -9.66
C ARG A 96 -9.63 -1.87 -11.04
N ASN A 97 -8.84 -2.16 -12.06
CA ASN A 97 -9.29 -2.25 -13.45
C ASN A 97 -9.96 -3.59 -13.73
N GLY A 98 -9.36 -4.69 -13.25
CA GLY A 98 -9.81 -6.05 -13.55
C GLY A 98 -10.99 -6.56 -12.72
N PHE A 99 -11.22 -6.00 -11.52
CA PHE A 99 -12.30 -6.46 -10.64
C PHE A 99 -13.31 -5.36 -10.31
N TYR A 100 -12.90 -4.33 -9.57
CA TYR A 100 -13.78 -3.24 -9.18
C TYR A 100 -13.01 -1.96 -8.84
N ASP A 101 -13.33 -0.85 -9.51
CA ASP A 101 -12.63 0.43 -9.35
C ASP A 101 -12.61 0.92 -7.89
N GLY A 102 -13.72 0.73 -7.18
CA GLY A 102 -13.87 1.12 -5.78
C GLY A 102 -13.35 0.11 -4.76
N ILE A 103 -12.59 -0.91 -5.15
CA ILE A 103 -12.22 -2.03 -4.28
C ILE A 103 -11.42 -1.58 -3.05
N TRP A 104 -10.39 -0.75 -3.24
CA TRP A 104 -9.52 -0.30 -2.15
C TRP A 104 -10.27 0.57 -1.15
N VAL A 105 -11.16 1.46 -1.65
CA VAL A 105 -12.03 2.27 -0.79
C VAL A 105 -13.00 1.37 -0.01
N SER A 106 -13.56 0.35 -0.65
CA SER A 106 -14.51 -0.57 -0.03
C SER A 106 -13.85 -1.41 1.06
N LEU A 107 -12.65 -1.93 0.80
CA LEU A 107 -11.84 -2.66 1.79
C LEU A 107 -11.47 -1.80 2.99
N THR A 108 -11.14 -0.53 2.75
CA THR A 108 -10.86 0.42 3.83
C THR A 108 -12.09 0.75 4.68
N LYS A 109 -13.28 0.81 4.07
CA LYS A 109 -14.54 1.06 4.78
C LYS A 109 -15.00 -0.14 5.61
N LYS A 110 -14.65 -1.35 5.20
CA LYS A 110 -15.01 -2.60 5.86
C LYS A 110 -14.04 -2.88 7.01
N LYS A 111 -14.43 -2.54 8.24
CA LYS A 111 -13.78 -2.97 9.48
C LYS A 111 -14.54 -4.14 10.07
#